data_AF-A0A0L0DI92-F1
#
_entry.id   AF-A0A0L0DI92-F1
#
_cell.length_a   1.000
_cell.length_b   1.000
_cell.length_c   1.000
_cell.angle_alpha   90.00
_cell.angle_beta   90.00
_cell.angle_gamma   90.00
#
_symmetry.space_group_name_H-M   'P 1'
#
loop_
_entity.id
_entity.type
_entity.pdbx_description
1 polymer ?
#
loop_
_entity_poly.entity_id
_entity_poly.type
_entity_poly.pdbx_seq_one_letter_code
_entity_poly.pdbx_strand_id
1 'polypeptide(L)'
;MDTDHGQRLSLDEALFYGSTRVAFASTSGTVHGFEPSALSESSSPAAVASAAARTEPLGHLGPAYASLVVPAIPAPDIDVEKGPTACHELPQLLRELPLVKVPITADDGGQIVVAGDGDVDGTGPLAVASGIRSALVRVAGEWFRLKGCGNNDEGFVIREVETDDGRERGLVNIRGSSFEHTTIREMLMTHKIEAVATEIGMLSANAPRGWYVYELADDPFPLVAKVCSVFATRGDRRLADHVLVGLERMLGAGLSADTGLAALAALAAAGRAESASDVTTDITPTFIQALMGATGFVAGVGPDAPELGELDLAALVAASPHPALAERIMPELVASGALLPYLYWRFGWECGVFLAALHRAGISWGTYPDAMGMHCNAHSNNMVLLAPAQHAVSPGAFFLAPLDFDMAYSSASHAFDSDDRMAEYLVLERNGMLMALAGDEQLSTGVTGSAVVDSAFAPLAVVLRDTAAAAFTAGYDGGNDLAPYDPALTTSAYALIKLALLHTATDIA
;
A
#
# COMPACT_ATOMS: atom_id res chain seq x y z
N MET A 1 -12.10 18.64 -29.65
CA MET A 1 -12.70 17.81 -28.58
C MET A 1 -11.96 18.16 -27.32
N ASP A 2 -12.69 18.54 -26.26
CA ASP A 2 -12.15 19.16 -25.04
C ASP A 2 -10.97 18.36 -24.46
N THR A 3 -9.79 18.92 -24.64
CA THR A 3 -8.56 18.44 -24.02
C THR A 3 -8.41 19.14 -22.68
N ASP A 4 -8.89 18.48 -21.62
CA ASP A 4 -8.77 18.91 -20.22
C ASP A 4 -7.33 18.71 -19.71
N HIS A 5 -6.35 19.36 -20.38
CA HIS A 5 -4.91 19.12 -20.22
C HIS A 5 -4.25 19.88 -19.05
N GLY A 6 -5.03 20.44 -18.11
CA GLY A 6 -4.46 21.28 -17.06
C GLY A 6 -5.36 21.53 -15.86
N GLN A 7 -6.27 20.60 -15.52
CA GLN A 7 -7.15 20.83 -14.37
C GLN A 7 -6.35 20.87 -13.07
N ARG A 8 -6.42 22.00 -12.37
CA ARG A 8 -5.93 22.13 -11.00
C ARG A 8 -6.67 21.10 -10.14
N LEU A 9 -5.92 20.21 -9.51
CA LEU A 9 -6.47 19.19 -8.62
C LEU A 9 -7.30 19.85 -7.53
N SER A 10 -8.46 19.28 -7.23
CA SER A 10 -9.16 19.60 -5.99
C SER A 10 -8.30 19.21 -4.79
N LEU A 11 -8.57 19.79 -3.62
CA LEU A 11 -7.86 19.42 -2.40
C LEU A 11 -8.01 17.93 -2.09
N ASP A 12 -9.19 17.36 -2.30
CA ASP A 12 -9.42 15.93 -2.09
C ASP A 12 -8.63 15.08 -3.08
N GLU A 13 -8.50 15.49 -4.34
CA GLU A 13 -7.63 14.77 -5.29
C GLU A 13 -6.16 14.84 -4.87
N ALA A 14 -5.67 16.03 -4.50
CA ALA A 14 -4.30 16.20 -4.02
C ALA A 14 -4.00 15.35 -2.78
N LEU A 15 -4.98 15.28 -1.86
CA LEU A 15 -4.87 14.49 -0.64
C LEU A 15 -4.84 13.00 -0.96
N PHE A 16 -5.76 12.45 -1.74
CA PHE A 16 -5.92 11.00 -1.92
C PHE A 16 -5.13 10.38 -3.09
N TYR A 17 -4.75 11.17 -4.09
CA TYR A 17 -4.05 10.70 -5.29
C TYR A 17 -2.60 11.18 -5.41
N GLY A 18 -2.21 12.22 -4.69
CA GLY A 18 -0.88 12.81 -4.85
C GLY A 18 -0.93 14.25 -5.29
N SER A 19 0.14 14.99 -5.01
CA SER A 19 0.26 16.40 -5.36
C SER A 19 1.60 16.78 -6.00
N THR A 20 2.62 15.92 -5.88
CA THR A 20 3.90 16.08 -6.59
C THR A 20 3.67 15.93 -8.10
N ARG A 21 3.84 17.01 -8.84
CA ARG A 21 3.59 17.05 -10.29
C ARG A 21 4.69 16.31 -11.06
N VAL A 22 4.29 15.61 -12.10
CA VAL A 22 5.18 15.05 -13.14
C VAL A 22 4.55 15.28 -14.52
N ALA A 23 5.37 15.26 -15.57
CA ALA A 23 4.90 15.35 -16.95
C ALA A 23 5.18 14.05 -17.69
N PHE A 24 4.34 13.76 -18.68
CA PHE A 24 4.51 12.64 -19.61
C PHE A 24 4.79 13.13 -21.03
N ALA A 25 5.57 12.37 -21.80
CA ALA A 25 5.64 12.49 -23.24
C ALA A 25 5.28 11.15 -23.89
N SER A 26 4.69 11.20 -25.09
CA SER A 26 4.54 10.02 -25.93
C SER A 26 5.91 9.58 -26.45
N THR A 27 6.14 8.28 -26.49
CA THR A 27 7.38 7.68 -26.99
C THR A 27 7.09 6.44 -27.85
N SER A 28 8.09 5.97 -28.59
CA SER A 28 7.96 4.80 -29.44
C SER A 28 7.74 3.52 -28.63
N GLY A 29 6.91 2.64 -29.19
CA GLY A 29 6.64 1.32 -28.63
C GLY A 29 5.25 0.82 -28.98
N THR A 30 4.86 -0.27 -28.31
CA THR A 30 3.58 -0.95 -28.54
C THR A 30 2.68 -0.84 -27.31
N VAL A 31 1.39 -0.68 -27.54
CA VAL A 31 0.35 -0.71 -26.51
C VAL A 31 -0.45 -2.01 -26.62
N HIS A 32 -0.61 -2.69 -25.49
CA HIS A 32 -1.35 -3.94 -25.37
C HIS A 32 -2.56 -3.75 -24.46
N GLY A 33 -3.73 -4.19 -24.92
CA GLY A 33 -4.96 -4.20 -24.13
C GLY A 33 -5.00 -5.42 -23.22
N PHE A 34 -5.54 -5.26 -22.02
CA PHE A 34 -5.77 -6.40 -21.12
C PHE A 34 -7.05 -7.14 -21.52
N GLU A 35 -6.92 -8.46 -21.70
CA GLU A 35 -8.04 -9.38 -21.91
C GLU A 35 -7.81 -10.60 -21.01
N PRO A 36 -8.56 -10.75 -19.90
CA PRO A 36 -8.33 -11.84 -18.96
C PRO A 36 -8.37 -13.22 -19.61
N SER A 37 -9.26 -13.42 -20.60
CA SER A 37 -9.42 -14.71 -21.26
C SER A 37 -8.24 -15.09 -22.15
N ALA A 38 -7.39 -14.13 -22.52
CA ALA A 38 -6.18 -14.36 -23.31
C ALA A 38 -4.94 -14.67 -22.46
N LEU A 39 -5.05 -14.59 -21.13
CA LEU A 39 -3.94 -14.85 -20.20
C LEU A 39 -4.19 -16.11 -19.38
N SER A 40 -3.16 -16.95 -19.24
CA SER A 40 -3.24 -18.14 -18.39
C SER A 40 -1.91 -18.46 -17.72
N GLU A 41 -1.95 -19.06 -16.54
CA GLU A 41 -0.73 -19.54 -15.88
C GLU A 41 -0.15 -20.70 -16.68
N SER A 42 1.09 -20.56 -17.18
CA SER A 42 1.73 -21.64 -17.92
C SER A 42 2.06 -22.79 -16.98
N SER A 43 1.91 -24.02 -17.50
CA SER A 43 2.44 -25.23 -16.87
C SER A 43 3.52 -25.89 -17.74
N SER A 44 3.96 -25.20 -18.79
CA SER A 44 4.92 -25.77 -19.73
C SER A 44 6.31 -25.90 -19.08
N PRO A 45 7.05 -27.01 -19.32
CA PRO A 45 8.42 -27.15 -18.83
C PRO A 45 9.35 -26.00 -19.26
N ALA A 46 9.06 -25.37 -20.41
CA ALA A 46 9.81 -24.22 -20.90
C ALA A 46 9.55 -22.95 -20.07
N ALA A 47 8.29 -22.66 -19.72
CA ALA A 47 7.95 -21.52 -18.85
C ALA A 47 8.50 -21.71 -17.43
N VAL A 48 8.47 -22.95 -16.93
CA VAL A 48 9.13 -23.34 -15.67
C VAL A 48 10.63 -23.04 -15.77
N ALA A 49 11.33 -23.58 -16.77
CA ALA A 49 12.77 -23.35 -16.95
C ALA A 49 13.13 -21.86 -17.12
N SER A 50 12.29 -21.08 -17.81
CA SER A 50 12.43 -19.61 -17.96
C SER A 50 12.42 -18.89 -16.61
N ALA A 51 11.43 -19.20 -15.75
CA ALA A 51 11.35 -18.60 -14.43
C ALA A 51 12.46 -19.06 -13.49
N ALA A 52 12.85 -20.34 -13.52
CA ALA A 52 14.02 -20.83 -12.79
C ALA A 52 15.31 -20.12 -13.21
N ALA A 53 15.49 -19.77 -14.49
CA ALA A 53 16.69 -19.11 -14.98
C ALA A 53 16.86 -17.67 -14.47
N ARG A 54 15.82 -17.06 -13.89
CA ARG A 54 15.86 -15.71 -13.29
C ARG A 54 16.32 -15.68 -11.83
N THR A 55 16.46 -16.84 -11.18
CA THR A 55 16.98 -16.89 -9.80
C THR A 55 18.47 -16.50 -9.73
N GLU A 56 19.14 -16.49 -10.88
CA GLU A 56 20.52 -16.04 -11.07
C GLU A 56 20.55 -14.84 -12.03
N PRO A 57 21.66 -14.06 -12.06
CA PRO A 57 21.86 -13.03 -13.08
C PRO A 57 21.70 -13.57 -14.51
N LEU A 58 21.21 -12.74 -15.42
CA LEU A 58 20.78 -13.13 -16.77
C LEU A 58 21.95 -13.40 -17.75
N GLY A 59 23.09 -13.89 -17.27
CA GLY A 59 24.28 -14.16 -18.08
C GLY A 59 24.06 -15.19 -19.20
N HIS A 60 23.00 -15.99 -19.14
CA HIS A 60 22.59 -16.89 -20.22
C HIS A 60 22.16 -16.13 -21.50
N LEU A 61 21.81 -14.85 -21.39
CA LEU A 61 21.53 -13.95 -22.53
C LEU A 61 22.82 -13.35 -23.15
N GLY A 62 23.97 -13.58 -22.52
CA GLY A 62 25.29 -13.16 -23.00
C GLY A 62 26.08 -12.34 -21.97
N PRO A 63 27.38 -12.05 -22.25
CA PRO A 63 28.29 -11.44 -21.27
C PRO A 63 27.85 -10.08 -20.75
N ALA A 64 27.13 -9.29 -21.55
CA ALA A 64 26.60 -7.98 -21.12
C ALA A 64 25.57 -8.12 -19.98
N TYR A 65 24.83 -9.24 -19.93
CA TYR A 65 23.75 -9.49 -18.98
C TYR A 65 24.21 -10.20 -17.71
N ALA A 66 25.50 -10.49 -17.57
CA ALA A 66 26.04 -11.32 -16.50
C ALA A 66 25.86 -10.75 -15.08
N SER A 67 25.62 -9.45 -14.96
CA SER A 67 25.29 -8.77 -13.70
C SER A 67 23.83 -8.34 -13.59
N LEU A 68 23.04 -8.47 -14.66
CA LEU A 68 21.66 -7.99 -14.67
C LEU A 68 20.77 -8.96 -13.91
N VAL A 69 20.06 -8.45 -12.90
CA VAL A 69 19.06 -9.19 -12.14
C VAL A 69 17.66 -8.61 -12.32
N VAL A 70 16.67 -9.50 -12.27
CA VAL A 70 15.24 -9.19 -12.37
C VAL A 70 14.49 -10.02 -11.31
N PRO A 71 13.27 -9.64 -10.91
CA PRO A 71 12.49 -10.42 -9.94
C PRO A 71 12.30 -11.87 -10.39
N ALA A 72 12.58 -12.83 -9.50
CA ALA A 72 12.48 -14.26 -9.78
C ALA A 72 11.30 -14.92 -9.05
N ILE A 73 10.09 -14.50 -9.41
CA ILE A 73 8.85 -15.00 -8.80
C ILE A 73 8.78 -16.53 -8.95
N PRO A 74 8.44 -17.28 -7.89
CA PRO A 74 8.55 -18.73 -7.89
C PRO A 74 7.37 -19.41 -8.61
N ALA A 75 6.98 -18.88 -9.76
CA ALA A 75 5.90 -19.36 -10.61
C ALA A 75 6.25 -19.20 -12.11
N PRO A 76 5.80 -20.12 -13.00
CA PRO A 76 6.02 -20.02 -14.43
C PRO A 76 5.39 -18.75 -15.01
N ASP A 77 5.97 -18.25 -16.09
CA ASP A 77 5.43 -17.10 -16.82
C ASP A 77 3.99 -17.31 -17.26
N ILE A 78 3.27 -16.20 -17.39
CA ILE A 78 1.90 -16.20 -17.90
C ILE A 78 1.94 -16.35 -19.43
N ASP A 79 1.23 -17.35 -19.94
CA ASP A 79 1.04 -17.54 -21.37
C ASP A 79 0.04 -16.49 -21.88
N VAL A 80 0.42 -15.83 -22.98
CA VAL A 80 -0.42 -14.87 -23.71
C VAL A 80 -0.88 -15.53 -25.01
N GLU A 81 -2.16 -15.82 -25.14
CA GLU A 81 -2.72 -16.32 -26.40
C GLU A 81 -2.59 -15.25 -27.51
N LYS A 82 -2.14 -15.66 -28.70
CA LYS A 82 -1.71 -14.73 -29.76
C LYS A 82 -2.82 -13.78 -30.22
N GLY A 83 -2.57 -12.50 -30.03
CA GLY A 83 -3.13 -11.37 -30.77
C GLY A 83 -3.13 -10.12 -29.91
N PRO A 84 -2.72 -8.94 -30.41
CA PRO A 84 -2.96 -7.71 -29.67
C PRO A 84 -4.47 -7.54 -29.52
N THR A 85 -4.98 -7.73 -28.30
CA THR A 85 -6.38 -7.44 -28.03
C THR A 85 -6.57 -5.95 -28.26
N ALA A 86 -7.59 -5.61 -29.03
CA ALA A 86 -7.82 -4.22 -29.40
C ALA A 86 -7.98 -3.38 -28.12
N CYS A 87 -7.18 -2.32 -27.98
CA CYS A 87 -7.14 -1.43 -26.82
C CYS A 87 -8.38 -0.51 -26.72
N HIS A 88 -9.56 -0.98 -27.14
CA HIS A 88 -10.75 -0.16 -27.26
C HIS A 88 -11.23 0.42 -25.92
N GLU A 89 -10.89 -0.22 -24.80
CA GLU A 89 -11.22 0.27 -23.46
C GLU A 89 -10.29 1.37 -22.95
N LEU A 90 -9.10 1.53 -23.51
CA LEU A 90 -8.20 2.61 -23.11
C LEU A 90 -8.64 3.94 -23.74
N PRO A 91 -8.63 5.04 -22.98
CA PRO A 91 -8.78 6.39 -23.53
C PRO A 91 -7.76 6.67 -24.64
N GLN A 92 -8.11 7.56 -25.57
CA GLN A 92 -7.27 7.88 -26.73
C GLN A 92 -5.81 8.20 -26.37
N LEU A 93 -5.61 9.03 -25.35
CA LEU A 93 -4.27 9.39 -24.86
C LEU A 93 -3.42 8.18 -24.43
N LEU A 94 -4.06 7.13 -23.89
CA LEU A 94 -3.36 5.95 -23.36
C LEU A 94 -3.23 4.81 -24.36
N ARG A 95 -3.94 4.87 -25.50
CA ARG A 95 -4.00 3.78 -26.50
C ARG A 95 -3.14 4.03 -27.74
N GLU A 96 -2.75 5.28 -28.00
CA GLU A 96 -2.07 5.65 -29.24
C GLU A 96 -0.57 5.35 -29.20
N LEU A 97 0.11 5.81 -28.16
CA LEU A 97 1.54 5.59 -27.94
C LEU A 97 1.84 5.43 -26.44
N PRO A 98 2.86 4.65 -26.08
CA PRO A 98 3.37 4.61 -24.71
C PRO A 98 3.69 6.01 -24.16
N LEU A 99 3.42 6.21 -22.86
CA LEU A 99 3.77 7.43 -22.14
C LEU A 99 4.95 7.18 -21.20
N VAL A 100 5.95 8.07 -21.21
CA VAL A 100 7.11 8.03 -20.32
C VAL A 100 7.27 9.37 -19.59
N LYS A 101 7.66 9.33 -18.32
CA LYS A 101 7.90 10.54 -17.54
C LYS A 101 9.09 11.33 -18.09
N VAL A 102 8.97 12.64 -18.04
CA VAL A 102 9.91 13.60 -18.60
C VAL A 102 10.08 14.82 -17.69
N PRO A 103 11.22 15.54 -17.77
CA PRO A 103 11.45 16.75 -16.99
C PRO A 103 10.41 17.85 -17.27
N ILE A 104 10.01 18.56 -16.20
CA ILE A 104 9.20 19.78 -16.26
C ILE A 104 10.16 20.97 -16.50
N THR A 105 10.05 21.67 -17.63
CA THR A 105 10.96 22.80 -17.96
C THR A 105 10.40 24.19 -17.72
N ALA A 106 9.08 24.36 -17.72
CA ALA A 106 8.41 25.57 -17.26
C ALA A 106 7.01 25.22 -16.73
N ASP A 107 6.59 25.89 -15.66
CA ASP A 107 5.24 25.84 -15.09
C ASP A 107 4.63 27.25 -15.18
N ASP A 108 3.75 27.49 -16.16
CA ASP A 108 3.08 28.78 -16.35
C ASP A 108 1.71 28.85 -15.63
N GLY A 109 1.44 27.94 -14.70
CA GLY A 109 0.18 27.93 -13.95
C GLY A 109 -0.97 27.24 -14.67
N GLY A 110 -0.70 26.48 -15.75
CA GLY A 110 -1.69 25.63 -16.41
C GLY A 110 -1.18 24.79 -17.58
N GLN A 111 0.01 25.08 -18.12
CA GLN A 111 0.69 24.29 -19.14
C GLN A 111 2.13 24.02 -18.72
N ILE A 112 2.46 22.73 -18.58
CA ILE A 112 3.86 22.34 -18.42
C ILE A 112 4.50 22.25 -19.80
N VAL A 113 5.57 23.03 -19.98
CA VAL A 113 6.48 22.87 -21.12
C VAL A 113 7.42 21.72 -20.80
N VAL A 114 7.45 20.72 -21.68
CA VAL A 114 8.35 19.57 -21.59
C VAL A 114 9.63 19.88 -22.36
N ALA A 115 10.80 19.53 -21.82
CA ALA A 115 12.05 19.58 -22.59
C ALA A 115 12.03 18.50 -23.67
N GLY A 116 12.12 18.88 -24.93
CA GLY A 116 12.50 17.97 -26.01
C GLY A 116 13.99 18.08 -26.31
N ASP A 117 14.75 17.01 -26.10
CA ASP A 117 16.03 16.80 -26.79
C ASP A 117 15.75 16.11 -28.13
N GLY A 118 15.38 16.91 -29.14
CA GLY A 118 15.11 16.43 -30.50
C GLY A 118 13.77 15.68 -30.66
N ASP A 119 12.98 16.09 -31.66
CA ASP A 119 11.71 15.48 -32.11
C ASP A 119 10.49 15.47 -31.16
N VAL A 120 10.58 15.99 -29.93
CA VAL A 120 9.41 16.14 -29.03
C VAL A 120 9.11 17.63 -28.75
N ASP A 121 8.57 18.33 -29.74
CA ASP A 121 7.80 19.55 -29.50
C ASP A 121 6.39 19.14 -29.05
N GLY A 122 6.07 19.22 -27.75
CA GLY A 122 4.74 18.82 -27.31
C GLY A 122 4.37 19.14 -25.87
N THR A 123 3.15 19.63 -25.67
CA THR A 123 2.44 19.67 -24.39
C THR A 123 2.08 18.23 -23.99
N GLY A 124 2.67 17.73 -22.91
CA GLY A 124 2.34 16.44 -22.31
C GLY A 124 1.20 16.52 -21.29
N PRO A 125 0.46 15.43 -20.99
CA PRO A 125 -0.51 15.48 -19.92
C PRO A 125 0.19 15.63 -18.56
N LEU A 126 -0.30 16.56 -17.74
CA LEU A 126 0.09 16.68 -16.35
C LEU A 126 -0.38 15.43 -15.57
N ALA A 127 0.50 14.92 -14.72
CA ALA A 127 0.27 13.77 -13.87
C ALA A 127 0.80 14.05 -12.46
N VAL A 128 0.54 13.11 -11.55
CA VAL A 128 1.09 13.13 -10.19
C VAL A 128 2.01 11.93 -9.98
N ALA A 129 3.12 12.14 -9.29
CA ALA A 129 4.03 11.06 -8.93
C ALA A 129 3.33 10.06 -8.01
N SER A 130 3.61 8.78 -8.25
CA SER A 130 3.23 7.69 -7.35
C SER A 130 4.46 6.85 -7.05
N GLY A 131 5.25 7.34 -6.11
CA GLY A 131 6.62 6.87 -5.92
C GLY A 131 7.52 7.18 -7.13
N ILE A 132 8.70 6.56 -7.14
CA ILE A 132 9.77 6.90 -8.10
C ILE A 132 9.49 6.36 -9.51
N ARG A 133 8.90 5.16 -9.62
CA ARG A 133 8.74 4.41 -10.89
C ARG A 133 7.33 4.43 -11.47
N SER A 134 6.40 5.09 -10.78
CA SER A 134 5.01 5.17 -11.20
C SER A 134 4.48 6.60 -11.17
N ALA A 135 3.37 6.82 -11.84
CA ALA A 135 2.63 8.09 -11.81
C ALA A 135 1.17 7.86 -12.16
N LEU A 136 0.33 8.81 -11.73
CA LEU A 136 -1.10 8.81 -12.01
C LEU A 136 -1.46 9.94 -12.95
N VAL A 137 -2.22 9.61 -14.00
CA VAL A 137 -2.74 10.57 -14.97
C VAL A 137 -4.26 10.52 -14.95
N ARG A 138 -4.90 11.68 -14.99
CA ARG A 138 -6.35 11.79 -15.09
C ARG A 138 -6.75 11.96 -16.55
N VAL A 139 -7.60 11.07 -17.06
CA VAL A 139 -8.06 11.09 -18.45
C VAL A 139 -9.56 10.86 -18.48
N ALA A 140 -10.30 11.77 -19.12
CA ALA A 140 -11.77 11.70 -19.22
C ALA A 140 -12.49 11.52 -17.87
N GLY A 141 -11.96 12.15 -16.81
CA GLY A 141 -12.53 12.10 -15.45
C GLY A 141 -12.07 10.91 -14.60
N GLU A 142 -11.41 9.91 -15.19
CA GLU A 142 -10.91 8.73 -14.49
C GLU A 142 -9.39 8.80 -14.24
N TRP A 143 -8.95 8.14 -13.17
CA TRP A 143 -7.54 8.07 -12.80
C TRP A 143 -6.90 6.78 -13.31
N PHE A 144 -5.73 6.90 -13.93
CA PHE A 144 -4.94 5.80 -14.42
C PHE A 144 -3.56 5.78 -13.77
N ARG A 145 -3.13 4.61 -13.30
CA ARG A 145 -1.78 4.37 -12.78
C ARG A 145 -0.93 3.74 -13.86
N LEU A 146 0.22 4.36 -14.12
CA LEU A 146 1.26 3.84 -14.99
C LEU A 146 2.44 3.43 -14.11
N LYS A 147 2.75 2.12 -14.04
CA LYS A 147 3.83 1.54 -13.21
C LYS A 147 4.93 1.02 -14.11
N GLY A 148 6.14 1.57 -13.99
CA GLY A 148 7.24 1.33 -14.93
C GLY A 148 7.32 2.40 -16.03
N CYS A 149 6.97 3.65 -15.71
CA CYS A 149 6.89 4.76 -16.66
C CYS A 149 8.06 5.74 -16.56
N GLY A 150 9.25 5.27 -16.19
CA GLY A 150 10.46 6.06 -15.98
C GLY A 150 10.79 6.28 -14.50
N ASN A 151 12.06 6.57 -14.23
CA ASN A 151 12.63 6.80 -12.90
C ASN A 151 12.68 8.31 -12.64
N ASN A 152 11.65 8.85 -12.00
CA ASN A 152 11.40 10.31 -11.97
C ASN A 152 11.49 10.90 -13.39
N ASP A 153 12.47 11.76 -13.65
CA ASP A 153 12.76 12.42 -14.91
C ASP A 153 14.00 11.84 -15.64
N GLU A 154 14.59 10.75 -15.13
CA GLU A 154 15.81 10.13 -15.68
C GLU A 154 15.54 9.05 -16.74
N GLY A 155 14.27 8.74 -17.04
CA GLY A 155 13.91 7.65 -17.95
C GLY A 155 14.25 6.26 -17.38
N PHE A 156 14.88 5.40 -18.16
CA PHE A 156 15.25 4.03 -17.77
C PHE A 156 16.74 3.95 -17.46
N VAL A 157 17.10 3.83 -16.18
CA VAL A 157 18.50 3.89 -15.73
C VAL A 157 18.97 2.57 -15.13
N ILE A 158 20.25 2.25 -15.31
CA ILE A 158 20.89 1.10 -14.67
C ILE A 158 21.41 1.55 -13.30
N ARG A 159 21.05 0.81 -12.24
CA ARG A 159 21.57 1.04 -10.88
C ARG A 159 22.08 -0.27 -10.30
N GLU A 160 23.08 -0.15 -9.44
CA GLU A 160 23.53 -1.27 -8.61
C GLU A 160 22.42 -1.68 -7.62
N VAL A 161 22.37 -2.98 -7.33
CA VAL A 161 21.45 -3.54 -6.33
C VAL A 161 22.19 -3.63 -5.01
N GLU A 162 21.67 -2.95 -3.99
CA GLU A 162 22.06 -3.22 -2.60
C GLU A 162 21.44 -4.55 -2.19
N THR A 163 22.27 -5.52 -1.80
CA THR A 163 21.79 -6.79 -1.25
C THR A 163 21.61 -6.68 0.26
N ASP A 164 20.69 -7.47 0.82
CA ASP A 164 20.36 -7.49 2.26
C ASP A 164 21.58 -7.71 3.18
N ASP A 165 22.64 -8.37 2.68
CA ASP A 165 23.88 -8.62 3.42
C ASP A 165 24.92 -7.48 3.31
N GLY A 166 24.56 -6.36 2.67
CA GLY A 166 25.41 -5.19 2.47
C GLY A 166 26.66 -5.46 1.63
N ARG A 167 26.69 -6.58 0.88
CA ARG A 167 27.83 -6.94 0.03
C ARG A 167 27.63 -6.42 -1.37
N GLU A 168 28.57 -5.62 -1.86
CA GLU A 168 28.64 -5.29 -3.28
C GLU A 168 28.91 -6.56 -4.10
N ARG A 169 27.86 -7.11 -4.71
CA ARG A 169 27.97 -8.26 -5.63
C ARG A 169 28.17 -7.85 -7.09
N GLY A 170 28.26 -6.55 -7.36
CA GLY A 170 28.32 -6.00 -8.71
C GLY A 170 27.06 -6.28 -9.54
N LEU A 171 25.93 -6.54 -8.88
CA LEU A 171 24.65 -6.79 -9.51
C LEU A 171 23.97 -5.47 -9.88
N VAL A 172 23.28 -5.46 -11.01
CA VAL A 172 22.57 -4.28 -11.52
C VAL A 172 21.13 -4.59 -11.87
N ASN A 173 20.28 -3.57 -11.81
CA ASN A 173 18.88 -3.63 -12.18
C ASN A 173 18.49 -2.43 -13.07
N ILE A 174 17.51 -2.62 -13.95
CA ILE A 174 16.92 -1.56 -14.77
C ILE A 174 15.82 -0.86 -13.96
N ARG A 175 16.09 0.36 -13.53
CA ARG A 175 15.13 1.23 -12.81
C ARG A 175 14.26 2.01 -13.79
N GLY A 176 13.12 2.48 -13.29
CA GLY A 176 12.12 3.18 -14.08
C GLY A 176 11.24 2.28 -14.95
N SER A 177 11.60 1.01 -15.12
CA SER A 177 10.83 0.02 -15.88
C SER A 177 10.20 -1.02 -14.94
N SER A 178 9.07 -1.59 -15.37
CA SER A 178 8.63 -2.92 -14.95
C SER A 178 9.27 -3.98 -15.86
N PHE A 179 9.11 -5.27 -15.57
CA PHE A 179 9.57 -6.36 -16.44
C PHE A 179 8.38 -7.08 -17.06
N GLU A 180 8.56 -7.63 -18.26
CA GLU A 180 7.46 -8.24 -19.03
C GLU A 180 6.74 -9.33 -18.21
N HIS A 181 7.51 -10.25 -17.61
CA HIS A 181 6.95 -11.33 -16.81
C HIS A 181 6.21 -10.84 -15.57
N THR A 182 6.70 -9.80 -14.88
CA THR A 182 6.02 -9.24 -13.71
C THR A 182 4.80 -8.41 -14.10
N THR A 183 4.85 -7.73 -15.25
CA THR A 183 3.74 -6.89 -15.76
C THR A 183 2.56 -7.75 -16.19
N ILE A 184 2.79 -8.78 -17.01
CA ILE A 184 1.72 -9.67 -17.47
C ILE A 184 1.14 -10.46 -16.28
N ARG A 185 2.00 -10.88 -15.34
CA ARG A 185 1.54 -11.46 -14.07
C ARG A 185 0.69 -10.50 -13.26
N GLU A 186 1.12 -9.26 -13.07
CA GLU A 186 0.35 -8.25 -12.33
C GLU A 186 -1.03 -8.05 -12.94
N MET A 187 -1.15 -8.03 -14.26
CA MET A 187 -2.45 -7.93 -14.94
C MET A 187 -3.38 -9.09 -14.56
N LEU A 188 -2.91 -10.34 -14.71
CA LEU A 188 -3.72 -11.52 -14.41
C LEU A 188 -4.02 -11.64 -12.90
N MET A 189 -3.02 -11.43 -12.05
CA MET A 189 -3.16 -11.56 -10.61
C MET A 189 -4.03 -10.47 -10.01
N THR A 190 -3.93 -9.22 -10.50
CA THR A 190 -4.86 -8.15 -10.09
C THR A 190 -6.30 -8.54 -10.41
N HIS A 191 -6.56 -9.08 -11.61
CA HIS A 191 -7.90 -9.54 -11.99
C HIS A 191 -8.42 -10.68 -11.10
N LYS A 192 -7.58 -11.69 -10.83
CA LYS A 192 -7.95 -12.81 -9.94
C LYS A 192 -8.19 -12.36 -8.50
N ILE A 193 -7.33 -11.49 -7.99
CA ILE A 193 -7.41 -11.00 -6.60
C ILE A 193 -8.57 -10.01 -6.43
N GLU A 194 -8.95 -9.26 -7.47
CA GLU A 194 -10.16 -8.43 -7.46
C GLU A 194 -11.42 -9.28 -7.23
N ALA A 195 -11.49 -10.49 -7.81
CA ALA A 195 -12.58 -11.42 -7.52
C ALA A 195 -12.59 -11.85 -6.04
N VAL A 196 -11.43 -12.19 -5.46
CA VAL A 196 -11.30 -12.54 -4.04
C VAL A 196 -11.69 -11.37 -3.12
N ALA A 197 -11.24 -10.15 -3.43
CA ALA A 197 -11.61 -8.95 -2.68
C ALA A 197 -13.12 -8.70 -2.76
N THR A 198 -13.72 -8.89 -3.93
CA THR A 198 -15.17 -8.70 -4.14
C THR A 198 -16.00 -9.68 -3.29
N GLU A 199 -15.55 -10.92 -3.11
CA GLU A 199 -16.25 -11.92 -2.27
C GLU A 199 -16.37 -11.50 -0.80
N ILE A 200 -15.41 -10.73 -0.28
CA ILE A 200 -15.46 -10.17 1.07
C ILE A 200 -16.06 -8.76 1.11
N GLY A 201 -16.50 -8.23 -0.03
CA GLY A 201 -17.06 -6.87 -0.16
C GLY A 201 -16.02 -5.75 -0.21
N MET A 202 -14.74 -6.08 -0.42
CA MET A 202 -13.65 -5.11 -0.55
C MET A 202 -13.41 -4.76 -2.02
N LEU A 203 -12.99 -3.52 -2.30
CA LEU A 203 -12.58 -3.09 -3.64
C LEU A 203 -11.07 -3.31 -3.82
N SER A 204 -10.61 -3.75 -4.99
CA SER A 204 -9.18 -3.62 -5.37
C SER A 204 -8.87 -2.15 -5.69
N ALA A 205 -7.68 -1.64 -5.35
CA ALA A 205 -7.34 -0.26 -5.67
C ALA A 205 -7.01 -0.07 -7.15
N ASN A 206 -6.53 -1.12 -7.82
CA ASN A 206 -6.23 -1.13 -9.25
C ASN A 206 -7.16 -2.10 -10.00
N ALA A 207 -7.55 -1.72 -11.22
CA ALA A 207 -8.19 -2.59 -12.20
C ALA A 207 -7.33 -2.63 -13.47
N PRO A 208 -6.93 -3.81 -13.97
CA PRO A 208 -6.02 -3.95 -15.10
C PRO A 208 -6.66 -3.44 -16.40
N ARG A 209 -5.87 -2.69 -17.19
CA ARG A 209 -6.31 -2.13 -18.49
C ARG A 209 -5.40 -2.50 -19.65
N GLY A 210 -4.12 -2.75 -19.37
CA GLY A 210 -3.16 -3.09 -20.41
C GLY A 210 -1.74 -2.80 -19.98
N TRP A 211 -0.82 -2.83 -20.94
CA TRP A 211 0.57 -2.48 -20.70
C TRP A 211 1.23 -1.89 -21.95
N TYR A 212 2.35 -1.22 -21.73
CA TYR A 212 3.22 -0.71 -22.79
C TYR A 212 4.47 -1.57 -22.88
N VAL A 213 5.00 -1.69 -24.10
CA VAL A 213 6.36 -2.18 -24.38
C VAL A 213 7.10 -1.06 -25.08
N TYR A 214 8.13 -0.51 -24.44
CA TYR A 214 8.89 0.63 -24.98
C TYR A 214 9.90 0.17 -26.03
N GLU A 215 10.08 0.97 -27.07
CA GLU A 215 11.16 0.82 -28.07
C GLU A 215 12.22 1.89 -27.82
N LEU A 216 13.42 1.46 -27.41
CA LEU A 216 14.53 2.35 -27.05
C LEU A 216 15.64 2.26 -28.10
N ALA A 217 16.08 3.39 -28.63
CA ALA A 217 17.12 3.43 -29.68
C ALA A 217 18.49 2.97 -29.18
N ASP A 218 18.89 3.39 -27.98
CA ASP A 218 20.20 3.09 -27.37
C ASP A 218 20.06 2.18 -26.14
N ASP A 219 19.35 1.07 -26.31
CA ASP A 219 19.11 0.12 -25.22
C ASP A 219 20.36 -0.71 -24.88
N PRO A 220 20.92 -0.63 -23.65
CA PRO A 220 22.03 -1.48 -23.22
C PRO A 220 21.64 -2.95 -23.05
N PHE A 221 20.34 -3.25 -22.88
CA PHE A 221 19.79 -4.58 -22.62
C PHE A 221 18.58 -4.90 -23.51
N PRO A 222 18.72 -4.92 -24.85
CA PRO A 222 17.59 -5.04 -25.78
C PRO A 222 16.85 -6.39 -25.72
N LEU A 223 17.45 -7.42 -25.10
CA LEU A 223 16.79 -8.72 -24.90
C LEU A 223 15.86 -8.74 -23.68
N VAL A 224 15.87 -7.68 -22.86
CA VAL A 224 14.97 -7.52 -21.71
C VAL A 224 14.07 -6.33 -21.98
N ALA A 225 12.80 -6.62 -22.30
CA ALA A 225 11.81 -5.60 -22.63
C ALA A 225 11.59 -4.62 -21.48
N LYS A 226 11.48 -3.33 -21.81
CA LYS A 226 11.08 -2.29 -20.86
C LYS A 226 9.59 -2.12 -21.01
N VAL A 227 8.87 -2.23 -19.90
CA VAL A 227 7.42 -2.27 -19.92
C VAL A 227 6.82 -1.41 -18.84
N CYS A 228 5.56 -1.01 -19.06
CA CYS A 228 4.77 -0.27 -18.10
C CYS A 228 3.39 -0.90 -17.96
N SER A 229 3.01 -1.26 -16.74
CA SER A 229 1.65 -1.69 -16.40
C SER A 229 0.71 -0.48 -16.40
N VAL A 230 -0.49 -0.62 -16.97
CA VAL A 230 -1.54 0.41 -16.98
C VAL A 230 -2.79 -0.09 -16.26
N PHE A 231 -3.20 0.64 -15.22
CA PHE A 231 -4.39 0.32 -14.43
C PHE A 231 -5.33 1.52 -14.35
N ALA A 232 -6.64 1.29 -14.34
CA ALA A 232 -7.54 2.26 -13.71
C ALA A 232 -7.33 2.16 -12.19
N THR A 233 -7.29 3.29 -11.47
CA THR A 233 -6.95 3.31 -10.04
C THR A 233 -7.92 4.13 -9.20
N ARG A 234 -8.16 3.70 -7.96
CA ARG A 234 -9.11 4.31 -7.01
C ARG A 234 -8.44 5.20 -5.95
N GLY A 235 -7.12 5.28 -5.95
CA GLY A 235 -6.36 6.12 -5.02
C GLY A 235 -4.86 5.82 -5.04
N ASP A 236 -4.09 6.62 -4.30
CA ASP A 236 -2.64 6.46 -4.18
C ASP A 236 -2.11 6.43 -2.75
N ARG A 237 -2.75 7.17 -1.83
CA ARG A 237 -2.23 7.28 -0.46
C ARG A 237 -2.28 5.94 0.25
N ARG A 238 -1.12 5.57 0.78
CA ARG A 238 -0.88 4.30 1.46
C ARG A 238 -1.21 4.40 2.94
N LEU A 239 -1.73 3.32 3.52
CA LEU A 239 -2.04 3.23 4.95
C LEU A 239 -0.81 3.54 5.81
N ALA A 240 0.31 2.87 5.58
CA ALA A 240 1.50 3.02 6.42
C ALA A 240 2.10 4.44 6.34
N ASP A 241 2.60 4.83 5.16
CA ASP A 241 3.41 6.05 5.02
C ASP A 241 2.63 7.35 5.13
N HIS A 242 1.34 7.33 4.81
CA HIS A 242 0.54 8.55 4.72
C HIS A 242 -0.45 8.67 5.87
N VAL A 243 -1.20 7.61 6.15
CA VAL A 243 -2.28 7.66 7.15
C VAL A 243 -1.75 7.43 8.55
N LEU A 244 -1.09 6.31 8.82
CA LEU A 244 -0.60 5.98 10.17
C LEU A 244 0.48 6.97 10.63
N VAL A 245 1.45 7.29 9.77
CA VAL A 245 2.45 8.34 10.04
C VAL A 245 1.78 9.69 10.28
N GLY A 246 0.75 10.04 9.52
CA GLY A 246 0.02 11.29 9.69
C GLY A 246 -0.71 11.37 11.04
N LEU A 247 -1.40 10.30 11.43
CA LEU A 247 -2.08 10.19 12.72
C LEU A 247 -1.09 10.28 13.89
N GLU A 248 0.10 9.70 13.76
CA GLU A 248 1.16 9.79 14.76
C GLU A 248 1.77 11.19 14.86
N ARG A 249 2.02 11.85 13.72
CA ARG A 249 2.50 13.25 13.71
C ARG A 249 1.52 14.19 14.40
N MET A 250 0.21 13.93 14.29
CA MET A 250 -0.82 14.71 14.98
C MET A 250 -0.74 14.59 16.50
N LEU A 251 -0.28 13.46 17.04
CA LEU A 251 -0.09 13.30 18.49
C LEU A 251 0.89 14.34 19.06
N GLY A 252 1.97 14.64 18.32
CA GLY A 252 2.98 15.62 18.73
C GLY A 252 2.64 17.09 18.42
N ALA A 253 1.66 17.36 17.54
CA ALA A 253 1.44 18.69 16.97
C ALA A 253 0.53 19.63 17.79
N GLY A 254 0.22 19.31 19.05
CA GLY A 254 -0.47 20.25 19.95
C GLY A 254 -1.87 19.86 20.42
N LEU A 255 -2.18 18.57 20.53
CA LEU A 255 -3.20 18.13 21.49
C LEU A 255 -2.63 18.43 22.89
N SER A 256 -3.05 19.55 23.49
CA SER A 256 -2.48 20.01 24.76
C SER A 256 -2.52 18.90 25.81
N ALA A 257 -1.51 18.82 26.68
CA ALA A 257 -1.42 17.81 27.74
C ALA A 257 -2.68 17.73 28.64
N ASP A 258 -3.56 18.74 28.61
CA ASP A 258 -4.83 18.81 29.34
C ASP A 258 -6.01 18.06 28.67
N THR A 259 -5.81 17.37 27.53
CA THR A 259 -6.90 16.83 26.67
C THR A 259 -7.31 15.38 26.93
N GLY A 260 -6.97 14.79 28.09
CA GLY A 260 -7.22 13.36 28.33
C GLY A 260 -6.27 12.41 27.58
N LEU A 261 -5.56 12.90 26.55
CA LEU A 261 -4.46 12.18 25.89
C LEU A 261 -3.27 11.94 26.82
N ALA A 262 -2.94 12.88 27.72
CA ALA A 262 -1.88 12.64 28.71
C ALA A 262 -2.30 11.59 29.74
N ALA A 263 -3.59 11.52 30.09
CA ALA A 263 -4.12 10.46 30.94
C ALA A 263 -4.09 9.10 30.21
N LEU A 264 -4.47 9.04 28.93
CA LEU A 264 -4.31 7.88 28.06
C LEU A 264 -2.84 7.44 27.92
N ALA A 265 -1.93 8.39 27.71
CA ALA A 265 -0.49 8.12 27.61
C ALA A 265 0.09 7.64 28.95
N ALA A 266 -0.36 8.20 30.08
CA ALA A 266 0.01 7.73 31.41
C ALA A 266 -0.56 6.34 31.72
N LEU A 267 -1.80 6.06 31.33
CA LEU A 267 -2.43 4.74 31.44
C LEU A 267 -1.71 3.70 30.55
N ALA A 268 -1.33 4.08 29.34
CA ALA A 268 -0.54 3.25 28.42
C ALA A 268 0.88 2.98 28.96
N ALA A 269 1.53 3.99 29.54
CA ALA A 269 2.84 3.86 30.16
C ALA A 269 2.80 2.98 31.42
N ALA A 270 1.76 3.11 32.24
CA ALA A 270 1.53 2.29 33.43
C ALA A 270 1.32 0.83 33.06
N GLY A 271 0.43 0.55 32.09
CA GLY A 271 0.20 -0.80 31.59
C GLY A 271 1.49 -1.46 31.09
N ARG A 272 2.34 -0.76 30.34
CA ARG A 272 3.62 -1.33 29.85
C ARG A 272 4.66 -1.61 30.92
N ALA A 273 4.79 -0.78 31.94
CA ALA A 273 5.81 -0.96 32.98
C ALA A 273 5.66 -2.29 33.74
N GLU A 274 4.43 -2.80 33.79
CA GLU A 274 4.11 -4.06 34.45
C GLU A 274 4.46 -5.28 33.58
N SER A 275 4.72 -5.13 32.26
CA SER A 275 4.93 -6.26 31.31
C SER A 275 6.35 -6.81 31.30
N ALA A 276 7.25 -6.14 32.02
CA ALA A 276 8.63 -6.55 32.17
C ALA A 276 8.82 -7.67 33.21
N SER A 277 7.78 -8.07 33.95
CA SER A 277 7.82 -9.19 34.90
C SER A 277 6.62 -10.14 34.71
N ASP A 278 6.87 -11.24 34.01
CA ASP A 278 6.07 -12.46 33.84
C ASP A 278 4.52 -12.40 33.85
N VAL A 279 4.00 -12.88 32.72
CA VAL A 279 2.60 -13.14 32.33
C VAL A 279 1.80 -13.93 33.38
N THR A 280 0.65 -13.39 33.83
CA THR A 280 -0.66 -14.07 33.86
C THR A 280 -1.80 -13.15 34.36
N THR A 281 -2.85 -13.04 33.54
CA THR A 281 -4.29 -12.91 33.90
C THR A 281 -4.70 -12.15 35.17
N ASP A 282 -5.07 -10.87 35.02
CA ASP A 282 -6.30 -10.25 35.54
C ASP A 282 -6.12 -8.71 35.62
N ILE A 283 -6.70 -7.95 34.67
CA ILE A 283 -6.91 -6.50 34.84
C ILE A 283 -8.40 -6.21 34.91
N THR A 284 -8.80 -5.53 35.97
CA THR A 284 -10.15 -5.28 36.46
C THR A 284 -10.92 -4.18 35.71
N PRO A 285 -12.26 -4.12 35.82
CA PRO A 285 -13.18 -3.15 35.17
C PRO A 285 -12.89 -1.66 35.40
N THR A 286 -11.97 -1.33 36.29
CA THR A 286 -11.68 0.02 36.78
C THR A 286 -10.77 0.83 35.82
N PHE A 287 -9.92 0.16 35.04
CA PHE A 287 -9.06 0.78 34.02
C PHE A 287 -9.86 1.35 32.85
N ILE A 288 -10.93 0.66 32.47
CA ILE A 288 -11.80 1.09 31.37
C ILE A 288 -12.66 2.29 31.79
N GLN A 289 -13.17 2.31 33.03
CA GLN A 289 -13.86 3.48 33.58
C GLN A 289 -12.97 4.73 33.68
N ALA A 290 -11.67 4.57 33.94
CA ALA A 290 -10.71 5.68 33.98
C ALA A 290 -10.39 6.23 32.57
N LEU A 291 -10.27 5.35 31.57
CA LEU A 291 -10.07 5.73 30.16
C LEU A 291 -11.30 6.48 29.61
N MET A 292 -12.50 5.95 29.88
CA MET A 292 -13.79 6.54 29.49
C MET A 292 -14.08 7.88 30.19
N GLY A 293 -13.62 8.05 31.43
CA GLY A 293 -13.75 9.31 32.17
C GLY A 293 -12.77 10.39 31.69
N ALA A 294 -11.61 10.00 31.13
CA ALA A 294 -10.58 10.94 30.68
C ALA A 294 -10.76 11.39 29.22
N THR A 295 -11.35 10.58 28.35
CA THR A 295 -11.51 10.87 26.91
C THR A 295 -12.70 11.77 26.59
N GLY A 296 -12.88 12.88 27.31
CA GLY A 296 -13.86 13.93 27.01
C GLY A 296 -13.69 14.65 25.66
N PHE A 297 -13.17 13.97 24.64
CA PHE A 297 -13.07 14.41 23.25
C PHE A 297 -14.42 14.27 22.56
N VAL A 298 -15.42 14.97 23.11
CA VAL A 298 -16.78 15.06 22.59
C VAL A 298 -16.85 16.29 21.71
N ALA A 299 -16.75 16.12 20.39
CA ALA A 299 -17.38 17.06 19.47
C ALA A 299 -18.87 16.67 19.32
N GLY A 300 -19.63 16.99 20.38
CA GLY A 300 -21.07 17.20 20.40
C GLY A 300 -22.02 15.99 20.37
N VAL A 301 -22.42 15.46 21.54
CA VAL A 301 -23.80 15.02 21.81
C VAL A 301 -24.12 15.11 23.33
N GLY A 302 -25.13 15.91 23.70
CA GLY A 302 -26.03 15.67 24.85
C GLY A 302 -25.67 16.25 26.25
N PRO A 303 -26.62 16.85 26.99
CA PRO A 303 -26.42 17.45 28.32
C PRO A 303 -26.41 16.48 29.53
N ASP A 304 -26.32 15.15 29.33
CA ASP A 304 -26.50 14.16 30.42
C ASP A 304 -25.28 13.21 30.58
N ALA A 305 -24.09 13.75 30.86
CA ALA A 305 -22.93 12.95 31.27
C ALA A 305 -22.87 12.83 32.82
N PRO A 306 -22.71 11.62 33.41
CA PRO A 306 -22.69 11.44 34.86
C PRO A 306 -21.36 11.86 35.51
N GLU A 307 -21.43 12.40 36.73
CA GLU A 307 -20.28 12.75 37.58
C GLU A 307 -19.57 11.49 38.11
N LEU A 308 -18.25 11.40 37.94
CA LEU A 308 -17.40 10.34 38.47
C LEU A 308 -16.63 10.83 39.70
N GLY A 309 -17.02 10.32 40.87
CA GLY A 309 -16.30 10.47 42.14
C GLY A 309 -15.34 9.31 42.39
N GLU A 310 -14.14 9.69 42.84
CA GLU A 310 -13.08 8.97 43.57
C GLU A 310 -12.85 7.47 43.27
N LEU A 311 -11.73 7.19 42.59
CA LEU A 311 -11.16 5.85 42.44
C LEU A 311 -9.68 5.82 42.86
N ASP A 312 -9.36 4.83 43.67
CA ASP A 312 -8.07 4.61 44.34
C ASP A 312 -6.99 4.14 43.35
N LEU A 313 -6.15 5.11 42.97
CA LEU A 313 -5.04 5.00 42.01
C LEU A 313 -3.92 4.03 42.43
N ALA A 314 -3.83 3.64 43.71
CA ALA A 314 -2.74 2.78 44.17
C ALA A 314 -2.99 1.28 43.91
N ALA A 315 -4.25 0.87 43.75
CA ALA A 315 -4.63 -0.51 43.45
C ALA A 315 -4.60 -0.85 41.95
N LEU A 316 -4.62 0.17 41.08
CA LEU A 316 -4.58 0.03 39.62
C LEU A 316 -3.15 -0.15 39.05
N VAL A 317 -2.13 0.06 39.87
CA VAL A 317 -0.68 0.07 39.51
C VAL A 317 -0.05 -1.34 39.62
N ALA A 318 -0.86 -2.39 39.65
CA ALA A 318 -0.42 -3.76 39.94
C ALA A 318 -0.69 -4.80 38.83
N ALA A 319 -1.15 -4.45 37.62
CA ALA A 319 -1.60 -5.44 36.63
C ALA A 319 -1.42 -5.04 35.12
N SER A 320 -0.64 -5.88 34.42
CA SER A 320 0.12 -5.77 33.15
C SER A 320 -0.53 -6.17 31.77
N PRO A 321 -0.03 -5.79 30.55
CA PRO A 321 -0.75 -5.65 29.27
C PRO A 321 -0.52 -6.77 28.19
N HIS A 322 -1.46 -6.90 27.23
CA HIS A 322 -1.39 -7.77 26.02
C HIS A 322 -2.50 -7.38 24.99
N PRO A 323 -2.47 -7.81 23.70
CA PRO A 323 -3.57 -7.74 22.71
C PRO A 323 -5.01 -7.99 23.20
N ALA A 324 -5.17 -8.81 24.24
CA ALA A 324 -6.44 -9.02 24.94
C ALA A 324 -7.01 -7.73 25.60
N LEU A 325 -6.17 -6.72 25.85
CA LEU A 325 -6.55 -5.41 26.33
C LEU A 325 -7.27 -4.62 25.23
N ALA A 326 -6.71 -4.59 24.01
CA ALA A 326 -7.36 -3.97 22.85
C ALA A 326 -8.73 -4.63 22.58
N GLU A 327 -8.81 -5.96 22.67
CA GLU A 327 -10.06 -6.69 22.51
C GLU A 327 -11.13 -6.38 23.57
N ARG A 328 -10.71 -5.90 24.74
CA ARG A 328 -11.64 -5.59 25.83
C ARG A 328 -12.10 -4.14 25.83
N ILE A 329 -11.21 -3.20 25.52
CA ILE A 329 -11.50 -1.75 25.61
C ILE A 329 -12.16 -1.21 24.36
N MET A 330 -12.03 -1.89 23.20
CA MET A 330 -12.51 -1.33 21.95
C MET A 330 -14.02 -1.11 21.87
N PRO A 331 -14.89 -2.03 22.30
CA PRO A 331 -16.34 -1.79 22.28
C PRO A 331 -16.76 -0.53 23.05
N GLU A 332 -16.08 -0.25 24.17
CA GLU A 332 -16.37 0.91 25.03
C GLU A 332 -15.81 2.22 24.46
N LEU A 333 -14.64 2.17 23.81
CA LEU A 333 -14.06 3.30 23.07
C LEU A 333 -14.91 3.69 21.85
N VAL A 334 -15.45 2.71 21.12
CA VAL A 334 -16.38 2.95 20.00
C VAL A 334 -17.68 3.58 20.51
N ALA A 335 -18.25 3.04 21.59
CA ALA A 335 -19.48 3.55 22.20
C ALA A 335 -19.32 4.98 22.75
N SER A 336 -18.11 5.39 23.13
CA SER A 336 -17.79 6.75 23.58
C SER A 336 -17.43 7.73 22.44
N GLY A 337 -17.37 7.26 21.19
CA GLY A 337 -17.01 8.08 20.03
C GLY A 337 -15.50 8.31 19.86
N ALA A 338 -14.64 7.49 20.49
CA ALA A 338 -13.19 7.61 20.38
C ALA A 338 -12.71 7.21 18.98
N LEU A 339 -12.50 8.22 18.14
CA LEU A 339 -12.28 8.04 16.70
C LEU A 339 -10.90 7.45 16.35
N LEU A 340 -9.86 7.76 17.12
CA LEU A 340 -8.50 7.34 16.81
C LEU A 340 -8.29 5.82 17.04
N PRO A 341 -8.65 5.24 18.20
CA PRO A 341 -8.65 3.78 18.36
C PRO A 341 -9.59 3.05 17.39
N TYR A 342 -10.75 3.66 17.07
CA TYR A 342 -11.66 3.14 16.04
C TYR A 342 -10.96 2.99 14.69
N LEU A 343 -10.28 4.04 14.20
CA LEU A 343 -9.56 3.98 12.92
C LEU A 343 -8.46 2.93 12.91
N TYR A 344 -7.64 2.84 13.97
CA TYR A 344 -6.59 1.82 14.06
C TYR A 344 -7.17 0.40 14.07
N TRP A 345 -8.28 0.18 14.79
CA TRP A 345 -8.99 -1.10 14.74
C TRP A 345 -9.48 -1.40 13.32
N ARG A 346 -10.18 -0.46 12.67
CA ARG A 346 -10.66 -0.63 11.29
C ARG A 346 -9.52 -0.99 10.35
N PHE A 347 -8.43 -0.23 10.35
CA PHE A 347 -7.32 -0.49 9.44
C PHE A 347 -6.69 -1.86 9.67
N GLY A 348 -6.46 -2.26 10.93
CA GLY A 348 -5.95 -3.58 11.25
C GLY A 348 -6.89 -4.70 10.80
N TRP A 349 -8.16 -4.60 11.19
CA TRP A 349 -9.21 -5.56 10.84
C TRP A 349 -9.33 -5.78 9.34
N GLU A 350 -9.40 -4.70 8.56
CA GLU A 350 -9.55 -4.76 7.11
C GLU A 350 -8.34 -5.42 6.43
N CYS A 351 -7.11 -5.13 6.87
CA CYS A 351 -5.91 -5.85 6.43
C CYS A 351 -5.99 -7.36 6.73
N GLY A 352 -6.46 -7.72 7.93
CA GLY A 352 -6.59 -9.11 8.37
C GLY A 352 -7.59 -9.90 7.54
N VAL A 353 -8.78 -9.33 7.34
CA VAL A 353 -9.84 -9.95 6.53
C VAL A 353 -9.39 -10.18 5.09
N PHE A 354 -8.73 -9.18 4.48
CA PHE A 354 -8.22 -9.32 3.11
C PHE A 354 -7.15 -10.39 2.99
N LEU A 355 -6.11 -10.35 3.84
CA LEU A 355 -5.01 -11.30 3.76
C LEU A 355 -5.49 -12.74 4.00
N ALA A 356 -6.42 -12.93 4.93
CA ALA A 356 -7.01 -14.25 5.15
C ALA A 356 -7.86 -14.73 3.95
N ALA A 357 -8.57 -13.83 3.27
CA ALA A 357 -9.29 -14.18 2.04
C ALA A 357 -8.32 -14.60 0.92
N LEU A 358 -7.23 -13.85 0.75
CA LEU A 358 -6.17 -14.14 -0.21
C LEU A 358 -5.53 -15.51 0.04
N HIS A 359 -5.16 -15.79 1.29
CA HIS A 359 -4.56 -17.07 1.67
C HIS A 359 -5.54 -18.25 1.56
N ARG A 360 -6.82 -18.05 1.90
CA ARG A 360 -7.86 -19.08 1.68
C ARG A 360 -8.07 -19.40 0.20
N ALA A 361 -7.86 -18.43 -0.69
CA ALA A 361 -7.85 -18.65 -2.14
C ALA A 361 -6.57 -19.33 -2.65
N GLY A 362 -5.60 -19.63 -1.77
CA GLY A 362 -4.33 -20.26 -2.13
C GLY A 362 -3.40 -19.31 -2.89
N ILE A 363 -3.47 -18.01 -2.62
CA ILE A 363 -2.64 -17.00 -3.28
C ILE A 363 -1.66 -16.40 -2.26
N SER A 364 -0.38 -16.33 -2.64
CA SER A 364 0.62 -15.50 -1.96
C SER A 364 0.59 -14.11 -2.58
N TRP A 365 0.65 -13.06 -1.75
CA TRP A 365 0.78 -11.68 -2.22
C TRP A 365 2.14 -11.42 -2.89
N GLY A 366 3.17 -12.18 -2.50
CA GLY A 366 4.46 -12.18 -3.16
C GLY A 366 5.59 -12.28 -2.16
N THR A 367 5.75 -13.46 -1.57
CA THR A 367 6.79 -13.72 -0.57
C THR A 367 7.67 -14.85 -1.02
N TYR A 368 8.91 -14.52 -1.36
CA TYR A 368 9.89 -15.49 -1.88
C TYR A 368 11.30 -14.90 -1.82
N PRO A 369 12.35 -15.74 -1.75
CA PRO A 369 13.71 -15.29 -1.90
C PRO A 369 14.14 -15.27 -3.37
N ASP A 370 14.97 -14.30 -3.75
CA ASP A 370 15.73 -14.34 -4.99
C ASP A 370 17.15 -13.76 -4.83
N ALA A 371 17.84 -13.49 -5.95
CA ALA A 371 19.18 -12.91 -5.94
C ALA A 371 19.27 -11.52 -5.28
N MET A 372 18.15 -10.81 -5.14
CA MET A 372 18.08 -9.47 -4.55
C MET A 372 17.78 -9.51 -3.04
N GLY A 373 17.29 -10.63 -2.50
CA GLY A 373 16.97 -10.74 -1.08
C GLY A 373 15.68 -11.51 -0.81
N MET A 374 15.15 -11.36 0.41
CA MET A 374 13.83 -11.88 0.76
C MET A 374 12.75 -10.85 0.44
N HIS A 375 11.82 -11.20 -0.45
CA HIS A 375 10.66 -10.37 -0.76
C HIS A 375 9.49 -10.71 0.16
N CYS A 376 8.70 -9.70 0.54
CA CYS A 376 7.41 -9.86 1.19
C CYS A 376 6.50 -8.69 0.81
N ASN A 377 5.52 -8.92 -0.07
CA ASN A 377 4.59 -7.86 -0.50
C ASN A 377 3.40 -7.65 0.46
N ALA A 378 3.25 -8.53 1.46
CA ALA A 378 2.17 -8.44 2.44
C ALA A 378 2.54 -7.44 3.54
N HIS A 379 2.37 -6.15 3.25
CA HIS A 379 2.57 -5.06 4.22
C HIS A 379 1.55 -3.94 4.05
N SER A 380 1.33 -3.17 5.11
CA SER A 380 0.29 -2.13 5.15
C SER A 380 0.49 -1.01 4.12
N ASN A 381 1.69 -0.82 3.58
CA ASN A 381 1.91 0.13 2.49
C ASN A 381 1.29 -0.29 1.14
N ASN A 382 0.91 -1.57 0.98
CA ASN A 382 0.18 -2.06 -0.18
C ASN A 382 -1.35 -2.02 0.03
N MET A 383 -1.80 -1.29 1.04
CA MET A 383 -3.20 -0.90 1.24
C MET A 383 -3.37 0.58 0.93
N VAL A 384 -4.20 0.90 -0.05
CA VAL A 384 -4.59 2.27 -0.39
C VAL A 384 -5.82 2.69 0.39
N LEU A 385 -5.77 3.91 0.90
CA LEU A 385 -6.91 4.59 1.46
C LEU A 385 -7.87 5.04 0.35
N LEU A 386 -9.13 4.62 0.44
CA LEU A 386 -10.19 5.06 -0.46
C LEU A 386 -10.63 6.49 -0.13
N ALA A 387 -10.81 7.31 -1.17
CA ALA A 387 -11.49 8.59 -1.04
C ALA A 387 -12.97 8.39 -0.66
N PRO A 388 -13.64 9.38 -0.01
CA PRO A 388 -15.03 9.23 0.43
C PRO A 388 -15.99 8.73 -0.67
N ALA A 389 -15.81 9.21 -1.91
CA ALA A 389 -16.62 8.77 -3.05
C ALA A 389 -16.41 7.29 -3.42
N GLN A 390 -15.18 6.77 -3.29
CA GLN A 390 -14.86 5.37 -3.57
C GLN A 390 -15.29 4.46 -2.41
N HIS A 391 -15.14 4.93 -1.17
CA HIS A 391 -15.64 4.22 0.01
C HIS A 391 -17.16 4.09 0.03
N ALA A 392 -17.89 5.13 -0.38
CA ALA A 392 -19.35 5.10 -0.45
C ALA A 392 -19.91 4.01 -1.38
N VAL A 393 -19.10 3.54 -2.35
CA VAL A 393 -19.46 2.45 -3.27
C VAL A 393 -18.79 1.12 -2.92
N SER A 394 -18.00 1.07 -1.84
CA SER A 394 -17.42 -0.18 -1.32
C SER A 394 -18.52 -1.03 -0.68
N PRO A 395 -18.82 -2.24 -1.16
CA PRO A 395 -19.92 -3.06 -0.64
C PRO A 395 -19.82 -3.37 0.85
N GLY A 396 -18.62 -3.62 1.35
CA GLY A 396 -18.35 -3.89 2.77
C GLY A 396 -17.99 -2.64 3.58
N ALA A 397 -18.11 -1.44 2.99
CA ALA A 397 -17.74 -0.17 3.60
C ALA A 397 -16.30 -0.14 4.14
N PHE A 398 -15.38 -0.77 3.43
CA PHE A 398 -13.95 -0.78 3.73
C PHE A 398 -13.32 0.59 3.44
N PHE A 399 -12.49 1.10 4.35
CA PHE A 399 -11.67 2.28 4.10
C PHE A 399 -10.48 1.98 3.19
N LEU A 400 -10.06 0.72 3.14
CA LEU A 400 -8.85 0.30 2.44
C LEU A 400 -9.16 -0.53 1.19
N ALA A 401 -8.23 -0.47 0.24
CA ALA A 401 -8.22 -1.28 -0.97
C ALA A 401 -6.80 -1.78 -1.27
N PRO A 402 -6.58 -3.09 -1.49
CA PRO A 402 -5.27 -3.66 -1.70
C PRO A 402 -4.78 -3.39 -3.12
N LEU A 403 -3.46 -3.44 -3.31
CA LEU A 403 -2.80 -3.33 -4.61
C LEU A 403 -1.45 -4.05 -4.63
N ASP A 404 -0.73 -3.83 -5.73
CA ASP A 404 0.64 -4.28 -5.95
C ASP A 404 0.72 -5.81 -5.94
N PHE A 405 0.35 -6.41 -7.07
CA PHE A 405 0.23 -7.85 -7.22
C PHE A 405 1.17 -8.39 -8.29
N ASP A 406 2.25 -7.66 -8.60
CA ASP A 406 3.25 -8.04 -9.60
C ASP A 406 4.07 -9.25 -9.17
N MET A 407 4.26 -9.41 -7.87
CA MET A 407 4.92 -10.53 -7.23
C MET A 407 3.96 -11.66 -6.81
N ALA A 408 2.64 -11.50 -6.98
CA ALA A 408 1.66 -12.46 -6.50
C ALA A 408 1.65 -13.74 -7.36
N TYR A 409 1.39 -14.88 -6.73
CA TYR A 409 1.24 -16.17 -7.42
C TYR A 409 0.34 -17.12 -6.66
N SER A 410 -0.29 -18.05 -7.38
CA SER A 410 -1.14 -19.08 -6.79
C SER A 410 -0.31 -20.29 -6.37
N SER A 411 -0.79 -21.04 -5.38
CA SER A 411 -0.23 -22.33 -4.99
C SER A 411 -0.21 -23.32 -6.16
N ALA A 412 -1.21 -23.26 -7.06
CA ALA A 412 -1.26 -24.07 -8.27
C ALA A 412 -0.13 -23.76 -9.27
N SER A 413 0.40 -22.53 -9.25
CA SER A 413 1.49 -22.08 -10.11
C SER A 413 2.87 -22.15 -9.45
N HIS A 414 2.98 -22.56 -8.19
CA HIS A 414 4.25 -22.61 -7.49
C HIS A 414 5.15 -23.73 -8.06
N ALA A 415 6.37 -23.43 -8.51
CA ALA A 415 7.10 -24.35 -9.40
C ALA A 415 8.58 -24.63 -9.09
N PHE A 416 9.25 -23.90 -8.19
CA PHE A 416 10.71 -24.02 -8.00
C PHE A 416 11.15 -24.42 -6.60
N ASP A 417 10.18 -24.56 -5.71
CA ASP A 417 10.36 -24.86 -4.30
C ASP A 417 9.42 -26.02 -3.92
N SER A 418 9.72 -26.72 -2.83
CA SER A 418 8.80 -27.75 -2.30
C SER A 418 7.51 -27.10 -1.80
N ASP A 419 6.37 -27.77 -1.93
CA ASP A 419 5.06 -27.30 -1.44
C ASP A 419 5.08 -26.79 0.01
N ASP A 420 5.91 -27.39 0.87
CA ASP A 420 6.12 -26.97 2.27
C ASP A 420 6.57 -25.49 2.38
N ARG A 421 7.31 -24.97 1.40
CA ARG A 421 7.80 -23.58 1.40
C ARG A 421 6.68 -22.57 1.16
N MET A 422 5.64 -22.92 0.40
CA MET A 422 4.49 -22.03 0.23
C MET A 422 3.77 -21.78 1.56
N ALA A 423 3.59 -22.82 2.36
CA ALA A 423 2.98 -22.68 3.69
C ALA A 423 3.83 -21.77 4.60
N GLU A 424 5.16 -21.92 4.57
CA GLU A 424 6.10 -21.03 5.27
C GLU A 424 5.99 -19.58 4.77
N TYR A 425 5.89 -19.36 3.46
CA TYR A 425 5.73 -18.02 2.87
C TYR A 425 4.42 -17.35 3.31
N LEU A 426 3.30 -18.08 3.37
CA LEU A 426 2.04 -17.53 3.86
C LEU A 426 2.11 -17.15 5.35
N VAL A 427 2.88 -17.90 6.16
CA VAL A 427 3.15 -17.53 7.56
C VAL A 427 4.00 -16.25 7.62
N LEU A 428 5.00 -16.13 6.75
CA LEU A 428 5.81 -14.91 6.64
C LEU A 428 4.98 -13.70 6.19
N GLU A 429 4.02 -13.87 5.28
CA GLU A 429 3.10 -12.79 4.87
C GLU A 429 2.22 -12.31 6.02
N ARG A 430 1.66 -13.25 6.78
CA ARG A 430 0.89 -12.93 8.01
C ARG A 430 1.75 -12.12 8.98
N ASN A 431 2.97 -12.57 9.23
CA ASN A 431 3.88 -11.90 10.16
C ASN A 431 4.35 -10.54 9.62
N GLY A 432 4.65 -10.44 8.34
CA GLY A 432 5.06 -9.20 7.68
C GLY A 432 4.00 -8.12 7.81
N MET A 433 2.74 -8.44 7.52
CA MET A 433 1.63 -7.50 7.66
C MET A 433 1.41 -7.11 9.12
N LEU A 434 1.41 -8.08 10.03
CA LEU A 434 1.24 -7.85 11.47
C LEU A 434 2.30 -6.87 12.02
N MET A 435 3.57 -7.13 11.71
CA MET A 435 4.67 -6.31 12.18
C MET A 435 4.70 -4.93 11.52
N ALA A 436 4.37 -4.82 10.23
CA ALA A 436 4.21 -3.53 9.56
C ALA A 436 3.08 -2.69 10.19
N LEU A 437 1.97 -3.32 10.60
CA LEU A 437 0.90 -2.65 11.34
C LEU A 437 1.34 -2.26 12.75
N ALA A 438 2.16 -3.09 13.41
CA ALA A 438 2.74 -2.81 14.72
C ALA A 438 3.81 -1.69 14.70
N GLY A 439 4.25 -1.26 13.50
CA GLY A 439 5.20 -0.16 13.33
C GLY A 439 6.66 -0.60 13.27
N ASP A 440 6.93 -1.83 12.86
CA ASP A 440 8.31 -2.29 12.61
C ASP A 440 8.90 -1.62 11.36
N GLU A 441 9.99 -0.89 11.56
CA GLU A 441 10.70 -0.14 10.51
C GLU A 441 11.57 -1.04 9.61
N GLN A 442 11.84 -2.30 10.00
CA GLN A 442 12.79 -3.18 9.30
C GLN A 442 12.17 -4.02 8.17
N LEU A 443 10.85 -4.05 8.04
CA LEU A 443 10.15 -4.98 7.14
C LEU A 443 9.76 -4.42 5.78
N SER A 444 9.94 -3.13 5.54
CA SER A 444 9.61 -2.54 4.25
C SER A 444 10.85 -2.08 3.52
N THR A 445 11.04 -2.62 2.31
CA THR A 445 12.12 -2.26 1.40
C THR A 445 11.93 -0.81 0.92
N GLY A 446 12.39 0.14 1.74
CA GLY A 446 12.45 1.56 1.39
C GLY A 446 11.37 2.46 1.98
N VAL A 447 10.56 2.01 2.95
CA VAL A 447 9.62 2.88 3.68
C VAL A 447 9.66 2.62 5.18
N THR A 448 9.60 3.69 6.00
CA THR A 448 9.75 3.57 7.45
C THR A 448 8.42 3.25 8.13
N GLY A 449 7.28 3.68 7.56
CA GLY A 449 5.95 3.44 8.13
C GLY A 449 5.74 4.02 9.54
N SER A 450 6.68 4.84 10.04
CA SER A 450 6.76 5.35 11.40
C SER A 450 6.99 6.87 11.40
N ALA A 451 6.39 7.58 12.37
CA ALA A 451 6.70 8.98 12.63
C ALA A 451 7.59 9.15 13.87
N VAL A 452 8.38 10.22 13.90
CA VAL A 452 8.99 10.70 15.14
C VAL A 452 7.88 11.28 16.01
N VAL A 453 7.52 10.56 17.06
CA VAL A 453 6.52 10.98 18.05
C VAL A 453 7.24 11.57 19.26
N ASP A 454 6.70 12.65 19.84
CA ASP A 454 7.19 13.17 21.12
C ASP A 454 7.16 12.05 22.18
N SER A 455 8.24 11.94 22.95
CA SER A 455 8.36 11.02 24.07
C SER A 455 7.14 10.98 25.00
N ALA A 456 6.43 12.10 25.18
CA ALA A 456 5.21 12.17 25.99
C ALA A 456 4.04 11.36 25.42
N PHE A 457 4.00 11.15 24.09
CA PHE A 457 2.94 10.43 23.39
C PHE A 457 3.38 9.08 22.80
N ALA A 458 4.67 8.73 22.92
CA ALA A 458 5.18 7.43 22.48
C ALA A 458 4.42 6.22 23.07
N PRO A 459 4.00 6.20 24.36
CA PRO A 459 3.19 5.11 24.89
C PRO A 459 1.83 4.96 24.17
N LEU A 460 1.18 6.08 23.86
CA LEU A 460 -0.11 6.10 23.17
C LEU A 460 0.03 5.64 21.72
N ALA A 461 1.05 6.10 21.01
CA ALA A 461 1.33 5.67 19.62
C ALA A 461 1.43 4.14 19.53
N VAL A 462 2.11 3.51 20.49
CA VAL A 462 2.21 2.05 20.49
C VAL A 462 0.90 1.36 20.88
N VAL A 463 0.13 1.87 21.84
CA VAL A 463 -1.20 1.27 22.13
C VAL A 463 -2.11 1.29 20.90
N LEU A 464 -2.04 2.36 20.09
CA LEU A 464 -2.76 2.43 18.83
C LEU A 464 -2.25 1.39 17.83
N ARG A 465 -0.93 1.23 17.69
CA ARG A 465 -0.32 0.19 16.84
C ARG A 465 -0.67 -1.23 17.30
N ASP A 466 -0.67 -1.49 18.61
CA ASP A 466 -1.13 -2.75 19.20
C ASP A 466 -2.61 -3.00 18.92
N THR A 467 -3.43 -1.94 18.90
CA THR A 467 -4.85 -2.02 18.52
C THR A 467 -5.00 -2.47 17.06
N ALA A 468 -4.22 -1.92 16.13
CA ALA A 468 -4.22 -2.36 14.74
C ALA A 468 -3.71 -3.81 14.60
N ALA A 469 -2.65 -4.19 15.31
CA ALA A 469 -2.11 -5.54 15.28
C ALA A 469 -3.08 -6.59 15.84
N ALA A 470 -3.78 -6.26 16.94
CA ALA A 470 -4.82 -7.10 17.52
C ALA A 470 -6.02 -7.24 16.56
N ALA A 471 -6.49 -6.14 15.98
CA ALA A 471 -7.58 -6.14 15.02
C ALA A 471 -7.24 -6.95 13.75
N PHE A 472 -5.99 -6.86 13.27
CA PHE A 472 -5.50 -7.70 12.17
C PHE A 472 -5.57 -9.18 12.50
N THR A 473 -5.09 -9.56 13.68
CA THR A 473 -5.13 -10.96 14.13
C THR A 473 -6.56 -11.46 14.20
N ALA A 474 -7.47 -10.68 14.79
CA ALA A 474 -8.87 -11.01 14.86
C ALA A 474 -9.52 -11.13 13.46
N GLY A 475 -9.25 -10.19 12.54
CA GLY A 475 -9.77 -10.24 11.18
C GLY A 475 -9.21 -11.42 10.37
N TYR A 476 -7.93 -11.75 10.56
CA TYR A 476 -7.27 -12.85 9.86
C TYR A 476 -7.77 -14.22 10.35
N ASP A 477 -7.87 -14.41 11.66
CA ASP A 477 -8.28 -15.67 12.29
C ASP A 477 -9.82 -15.86 12.27
N GLY A 478 -10.59 -14.89 11.76
CA GLY A 478 -12.05 -14.95 11.68
C GLY A 478 -12.74 -14.76 13.04
N GLY A 479 -12.13 -13.97 13.92
CA GLY A 479 -12.64 -13.57 15.22
C GLY A 479 -13.78 -12.56 15.15
N ASN A 480 -14.02 -11.84 16.25
CA ASN A 480 -15.08 -10.84 16.33
C ASN A 480 -14.58 -9.46 15.90
N ASP A 481 -15.34 -8.76 15.07
CA ASP A 481 -15.13 -7.34 14.79
C ASP A 481 -15.66 -6.50 15.96
N LEU A 482 -14.75 -5.97 16.77
CA LEU A 482 -15.10 -5.22 17.99
C LEU A 482 -15.41 -3.76 17.73
N ALA A 483 -15.04 -3.25 16.56
CA ALA A 483 -15.38 -1.92 16.09
C ALA A 483 -15.88 -2.03 14.64
N PRO A 484 -17.09 -2.60 14.42
CA PRO A 484 -17.66 -2.69 13.09
C PRO A 484 -17.82 -1.30 12.47
N TYR A 485 -17.93 -1.26 11.14
CA TYR A 485 -18.17 0.00 10.44
C TYR A 485 -19.43 0.69 10.99
N ASP A 486 -19.30 1.96 11.35
CA ASP A 486 -20.39 2.79 11.84
C ASP A 486 -20.56 4.00 10.91
N PRO A 487 -21.65 4.04 10.11
CA PRO A 487 -21.96 5.17 9.24
C PRO A 487 -22.00 6.53 9.96
N ALA A 488 -22.33 6.55 11.26
CA ALA A 488 -22.37 7.79 12.05
C ALA A 488 -20.98 8.38 12.28
N LEU A 489 -19.93 7.55 12.30
CA LEU A 489 -18.54 7.96 12.50
C LEU A 489 -17.85 8.36 11.20
N THR A 490 -18.39 7.99 10.03
CA THR A 490 -17.74 8.17 8.71
C THR A 490 -17.29 9.60 8.44
N THR A 491 -18.13 10.60 8.71
CA THR A 491 -17.79 12.00 8.46
C THR A 491 -16.60 12.44 9.32
N SER A 492 -16.62 12.10 10.61
CA SER A 492 -15.55 12.42 11.55
C SER A 492 -14.27 11.65 11.22
N ALA A 493 -14.39 10.36 10.88
CA ALA A 493 -13.30 9.50 10.44
C ALA A 493 -12.55 10.12 9.28
N TYR A 494 -13.25 10.56 8.23
CA TYR A 494 -12.61 11.23 7.10
C TYR A 494 -12.03 12.60 7.44
N ALA A 495 -12.61 13.35 8.37
CA ALA A 495 -11.99 14.59 8.83
C ALA A 495 -10.62 14.32 9.47
N LEU A 496 -10.52 13.32 10.34
CA LEU A 496 -9.28 12.90 10.97
C LEU A 496 -8.26 12.33 9.96
N ILE A 497 -8.73 11.50 9.03
CA ILE A 497 -7.90 10.96 7.94
C ILE A 497 -7.34 12.09 7.07
N LYS A 498 -8.15 13.07 6.66
CA LYS A 498 -7.70 14.21 5.86
C LYS A 498 -6.65 15.03 6.61
N LEU A 499 -6.81 15.24 7.92
CA LEU A 499 -5.80 15.88 8.76
C LEU A 499 -4.49 15.06 8.76
N ALA A 500 -4.56 13.75 8.92
CA ALA A 500 -3.39 12.87 8.85
C ALA A 500 -2.65 13.01 7.50
N LEU A 501 -3.40 13.01 6.39
CA LEU A 501 -2.85 13.20 5.05
C LEU A 501 -2.21 14.58 4.87
N LEU A 502 -2.78 15.65 5.45
CA LEU A 502 -2.17 16.98 5.46
C LEU A 502 -0.79 16.97 6.16
N HIS A 503 -0.63 16.19 7.23
CA HIS A 503 0.62 16.07 7.97
C HIS A 503 1.71 15.25 7.26
N THR A 504 1.36 14.50 6.21
CA THR A 504 2.29 13.69 5.41
C THR A 504 2.44 14.20 3.98
N ALA A 505 1.63 15.16 3.56
CA ALA A 505 1.77 15.76 2.26
C ALA A 505 3.01 16.66 2.19
N THR A 506 3.80 16.49 1.13
CA THR A 506 5.03 17.24 0.91
C THR A 506 4.78 18.60 0.25
N ASP A 507 3.73 18.72 -0.56
CA ASP A 507 3.36 19.95 -1.28
C ASP A 507 1.84 20.00 -1.50
N ILE A 508 1.07 20.76 -0.73
CA ILE A 508 -0.33 21.07 -1.05
C ILE A 508 -0.41 22.57 -1.32
N ALA A 509 -0.48 22.95 -2.60
CA ALA A 509 -0.43 24.35 -3.06
C ALA A 509 -1.74 24.85 -3.69
#